data_AF-A0A0B3AEF0-F1
#
_entry.id   AF-A0A0B3AEF0-F1
#
_cell.length_a   1.000
_cell.length_b   1.000
_cell.length_c   1.000
_cell.angle_alpha   90.00
_cell.angle_beta   90.00
_cell.angle_gamma   90.00
#
_symmetry.space_group_name_H-M   'P 1'
#
loop_
_entity.id
_entity.type
_entity.pdbx_description
1 polymer ?
#
loop_
_entity_poly.entity_id
_entity_poly.type
_entity_poly.pdbx_seq_one_letter_code
_entity_poly.pdbx_strand_id
1 'polypeptide(L)'
;MKCPHCTGRGVKRGLRRTNLGKKQLYLCTKCGRKFTTDWPKMRFHRSDVMHAVRLYKSGSSSSKVKRQLESRGVKVSRWTIIKWVRRFG
;
A
#
# COMPACT_ATOMS: atom_id res chain seq x y z
N MET A 1 -2.79 19.78 -3.10
CA MET A 1 -3.08 18.47 -2.49
C MET A 1 -3.41 18.63 -1.01
N LYS A 2 -4.36 17.89 -0.42
CA LYS A 2 -4.70 18.04 1.02
C LYS A 2 -3.79 17.17 1.90
N CYS A 3 -3.26 17.74 2.99
CA CYS A 3 -2.42 17.01 3.92
C CYS A 3 -3.27 16.04 4.77
N PRO A 4 -2.93 14.74 4.84
CA PRO A 4 -3.68 13.77 5.64
C PRO A 4 -3.54 13.97 7.16
N HIS A 5 -2.63 14.83 7.61
CA HIS A 5 -2.37 15.06 9.03
C HIS A 5 -3.06 16.30 9.60
N CYS A 6 -3.19 17.37 8.80
CA CYS A 6 -3.68 18.66 9.29
C CYS A 6 -4.57 19.39 8.28
N THR A 7 -5.04 18.66 7.25
CA THR A 7 -5.91 19.12 6.14
C THR A 7 -5.40 20.32 5.32
N GLY A 8 -4.25 20.89 5.67
CA GLY A 8 -3.64 22.03 4.98
C GLY A 8 -3.18 21.73 3.54
N ARG A 9 -2.79 22.78 2.82
CA ARG A 9 -2.32 22.68 1.44
C ARG A 9 -0.93 22.02 1.39
N GLY A 10 -0.77 21.08 0.47
CA GLY A 10 0.48 20.41 0.13
C GLY A 10 1.01 20.86 -1.21
N VAL A 11 2.29 21.27 -1.23
CA VAL A 11 3.06 21.68 -2.40
C VAL A 11 3.98 20.56 -2.88
N LYS A 12 4.21 20.45 -4.19
CA LYS A 12 5.08 19.42 -4.77
C LYS A 12 6.55 19.72 -4.38
N ARG A 13 7.26 18.74 -3.82
CA ARG A 13 8.67 18.88 -3.38
C ARG A 13 9.63 17.93 -4.12
N GLY A 14 9.12 17.09 -5.01
CA GLY A 14 9.93 16.14 -5.79
C GLY A 14 9.35 14.73 -5.81
N LEU A 15 10.18 13.74 -6.13
CA LEU A 15 9.78 12.34 -6.29
C LEU A 15 10.48 11.44 -5.26
N ARG A 16 9.72 10.53 -4.65
CA ARG A 16 10.24 9.44 -3.83
C ARG A 16 10.41 8.20 -4.69
N ARG A 17 11.64 7.68 -4.80
CA ARG A 17 11.90 6.39 -5.44
C ARG A 17 11.44 5.26 -4.51
N THR A 18 10.63 4.35 -5.05
CA THR A 18 10.18 3.12 -4.37
C THR A 18 10.37 1.94 -5.31
N ASN A 19 10.30 0.70 -4.81
CA ASN A 19 10.39 -0.50 -5.64
C ASN A 19 9.27 -0.59 -6.70
N LEU A 20 8.16 0.13 -6.49
CA LEU A 20 7.01 0.19 -7.39
C LEU A 20 7.09 1.38 -8.37
N GLY A 21 8.21 2.11 -8.37
CA GLY A 21 8.41 3.32 -9.17
C GLY A 21 8.52 4.61 -8.37
N LYS A 22 8.51 5.73 -9.09
CA LYS A 22 8.63 7.09 -8.53
C LYS A 22 7.24 7.56 -8.07
N LYS A 23 7.12 7.94 -6.80
CA LYS A 23 5.89 8.51 -6.22
C LYS A 23 6.05 10.01 -6.01
N GLN A 24 5.02 10.80 -6.34
CA GLN A 24 5.05 12.24 -6.09
C GLN A 24 5.03 12.54 -4.59
N LEU A 25 6.04 13.28 -4.14
CA LEU A 25 6.16 13.75 -2.76
C LEU A 25 5.61 15.17 -2.64
N TYR A 26 4.81 15.38 -1.60
CA TYR A 26 4.25 16.67 -1.22
C TYR A 26 4.76 17.07 0.16
N LEU A 27 4.93 18.38 0.37
CA LEU A 27 5.19 19.00 1.66
C LEU A 27 3.98 19.81 2.07
N CYS A 28 3.46 19.60 3.27
CA CYS A 28 2.42 20.47 3.81
C CYS A 28 3.02 21.81 4.24
N THR A 29 2.42 22.91 3.80
CA THR A 29 2.83 24.27 4.19
C THR A 29 2.39 24.63 5.62
N LYS A 30 1.38 23.94 6.17
CA LYS A 30 0.85 24.22 7.52
C LYS A 30 1.58 23.47 8.63
N CYS A 31 1.87 22.19 8.45
CA CYS A 31 2.52 21.35 9.49
C CYS A 31 3.95 20.92 9.15
N GLY A 32 4.48 21.29 7.97
CA GLY A 32 5.82 20.91 7.54
C GLY A 32 6.02 19.41 7.23
N ARG A 33 4.99 18.57 7.42
CA ARG A 33 5.11 17.11 7.19
C ARG A 33 5.09 16.77 5.71
N LYS A 34 5.92 15.81 5.33
CA LYS A 34 5.97 15.23 3.98
C LYS A 34 4.94 14.11 3.84
N PHE A 35 4.22 14.08 2.73
CA PHE A 35 3.24 13.03 2.45
C PHE A 35 3.19 12.70 0.96
N THR A 36 2.63 11.55 0.64
CA THR A 36 2.40 11.09 -0.74
C THR A 36 0.91 10.87 -0.93
N THR A 37 0.41 11.12 -2.15
CA THR A 37 -1.00 10.90 -2.51
C THR A 37 -1.38 9.43 -2.57
N ASP A 38 -0.42 8.58 -2.95
CA ASP A 38 -0.68 7.18 -3.22
C ASP A 38 -1.05 6.37 -1.98
N TRP A 39 -1.55 5.17 -2.27
CA TRP A 39 -1.81 4.08 -1.33
C TRP A 39 -0.78 4.04 -0.16
N PRO A 40 -1.22 3.71 1.08
CA PRO A 40 -0.38 3.71 2.27
C PRO A 40 0.98 3.07 2.03
N LYS A 41 2.01 3.46 2.80
CA LYS A 41 3.41 3.00 2.71
C LYS A 41 3.54 1.46 2.65
N MET A 42 3.26 0.89 1.49
CA MET A 42 3.24 -0.53 1.21
C MET A 42 4.27 -0.80 0.13
N ARG A 43 4.98 -1.91 0.34
CA ARG A 43 5.98 -2.42 -0.60
C ARG A 43 5.35 -3.14 -1.79
N PHE A 44 4.06 -3.46 -1.71
CA PHE A 44 3.32 -4.25 -2.69
C PHE A 44 2.32 -3.38 -3.44
N HIS A 45 2.01 -3.75 -4.69
CA HIS A 45 0.99 -3.07 -5.46
C HIS A 45 -0.38 -3.23 -4.82
N ARG A 46 -1.22 -2.20 -4.96
CA ARG A 46 -2.60 -2.22 -4.45
C ARG A 46 -3.39 -3.40 -5.01
N SER A 47 -3.20 -3.72 -6.29
CA SER A 47 -3.83 -4.86 -6.98
C SER A 47 -3.58 -6.17 -6.25
N ASP A 48 -2.33 -6.46 -5.90
CA ASP A 48 -1.92 -7.72 -5.27
C ASP A 48 -2.50 -7.85 -3.85
N VAL A 49 -2.45 -6.75 -3.10
CA VAL A 49 -3.02 -6.69 -1.74
C VAL A 49 -4.53 -6.92 -1.78
N MET A 50 -5.25 -6.23 -2.66
CA MET A 50 -6.71 -6.39 -2.80
C MET A 50 -7.08 -7.79 -3.32
N HIS A 51 -6.30 -8.34 -4.25
CA HIS A 51 -6.49 -9.70 -4.74
C HIS A 51 -6.34 -10.73 -3.62
N ALA A 52 -5.30 -10.60 -2.80
CA ALA A 52 -5.07 -11.45 -1.64
C ALA A 52 -6.22 -11.41 -0.64
N VAL A 53 -6.73 -10.20 -0.35
CA VAL A 53 -7.86 -9.99 0.58
C VAL A 53 -9.14 -10.65 0.03
N ARG A 54 -9.43 -10.49 -1.27
CA ARG A 54 -10.59 -11.13 -1.91
C ARG A 54 -10.52 -12.65 -1.84
N LEU A 55 -9.37 -13.24 -2.18
CA LEU A 55 -9.18 -14.70 -2.12
C LEU A 55 -9.36 -15.24 -0.71
N TYR A 56 -8.84 -14.53 0.29
CA TYR A 56 -8.98 -14.95 1.68
C TYR A 56 -10.44 -14.87 2.14
N LYS A 57 -11.15 -13.78 1.80
CA LYS A 57 -12.58 -13.63 2.08
C LYS A 57 -13.46 -14.66 1.38
N SER A 58 -13.06 -15.15 0.21
CA SER A 58 -13.75 -16.23 -0.49
C SER A 58 -13.51 -17.62 0.14
N GLY A 59 -12.92 -17.70 1.33
CA GLY A 59 -12.66 -18.94 2.05
C GLY A 59 -11.31 -19.61 1.75
N SER A 60 -10.41 -18.98 0.97
CA SER A 60 -9.09 -19.58 0.73
C SER A 60 -8.20 -19.45 1.96
N SER A 61 -7.52 -20.54 2.33
CA SER A 61 -6.51 -20.50 3.40
C SER A 61 -5.35 -19.56 3.06
N SER A 62 -4.71 -18.98 4.07
CA SER A 62 -3.56 -18.07 3.89
C SER A 62 -2.39 -18.73 3.13
N SER A 63 -2.24 -20.05 3.25
CA SER A 63 -1.27 -20.84 2.47
C SER A 63 -1.62 -20.90 0.98
N LYS A 64 -2.91 -21.11 0.63
CA LYS A 64 -3.37 -21.12 -0.76
C LYS A 64 -3.22 -19.73 -1.41
N VAL A 65 -3.58 -18.67 -0.68
CA VAL A 65 -3.41 -17.29 -1.14
C VAL A 65 -1.94 -16.97 -1.38
N LYS A 66 -1.05 -17.37 -0.48
CA LYS A 66 0.41 -17.20 -0.64
C LYS A 66 0.90 -17.84 -1.93
N ARG A 67 0.57 -19.10 -2.18
CA ARG A 67 1.00 -19.84 -3.38
C ARG A 67 0.56 -19.15 -4.66
N GLN A 68 -0.67 -18.61 -4.69
CA GLN A 68 -1.20 -17.90 -5.85
C GLN A 68 -0.55 -16.52 -6.07
N LEU A 69 -0.07 -15.86 -5.01
CA LEU A 69 0.71 -14.63 -5.15
C LEU A 69 2.14 -14.94 -5.62
N GLU A 70 2.74 -16.01 -5.10
CA GLU A 70 4.08 -16.45 -5.52
C GLU A 70 4.10 -16.87 -6.99
N SER A 71 3.04 -17.51 -7.50
CA SER A 71 2.93 -17.83 -8.94
C SER A 71 2.83 -16.58 -9.84
N ARG A 72 2.50 -15.41 -9.27
CA ARG A 72 2.53 -14.12 -9.96
C ARG A 72 3.83 -13.34 -9.72
N GLY A 73 4.83 -13.99 -9.11
CA GLY A 73 6.11 -13.37 -8.75
C GLY A 73 6.09 -12.56 -7.45
N VAL A 74 4.96 -12.54 -6.72
CA VAL A 74 4.80 -11.75 -5.49
C VAL A 74 5.13 -12.60 -4.27
N LYS A 75 6.36 -12.47 -3.76
CA LYS A 75 6.81 -13.18 -2.56
C LYS A 75 6.30 -12.50 -1.28
N VAL A 76 5.44 -13.18 -0.54
CA VAL A 76 4.85 -12.68 0.72
C VAL A 76 4.80 -13.77 1.79
N SER A 77 4.85 -13.36 3.06
CA SER A 77 4.60 -14.28 4.17
C SER A 77 3.10 -14.44 4.44
N ARG A 78 2.68 -15.61 4.95
CA ARG A 78 1.29 -15.87 5.37
C ARG A 78 0.79 -14.81 6.38
N TRP A 79 1.66 -14.40 7.30
CA TRP A 79 1.40 -13.33 8.26
C TRP A 79 1.11 -11.98 7.61
N THR A 80 1.76 -11.67 6.48
CA THR A 80 1.53 -10.44 5.74
C THR A 80 0.14 -10.42 5.12
N ILE A 81 -0.32 -11.56 4.59
CA ILE A 81 -1.68 -11.74 4.06
C ILE A 81 -2.71 -11.50 5.17
N ILE A 82 -2.53 -12.10 6.35
CA ILE A 82 -3.44 -11.91 7.50
C ILE A 82 -3.50 -10.43 7.90
N LYS A 83 -2.35 -9.73 7.93
CA LYS A 83 -2.30 -8.29 8.20
C LYS A 83 -3.06 -7.46 7.16
N TRP A 84 -3.02 -7.86 5.89
CA TRP A 84 -3.81 -7.19 4.85
C TRP A 84 -5.30 -7.40 5.03
N VAL A 85 -5.71 -8.63 5.31
CA VAL A 85 -7.11 -8.96 5.58
C VAL A 85 -7.62 -8.18 6.80
N ARG A 86 -6.88 -8.15 7.90
CA ARG A 86 -7.28 -7.37 9.09
C ARG A 86 -7.40 -5.86 8.85
N ARG A 87 -6.70 -5.34 7.83
CA ARG A 87 -6.65 -3.90 7.54
C ARG A 87 -7.66 -3.46 6.49
N PHE A 88 -7.98 -4.33 5.52
CA PHE A 88 -8.76 -4.00 4.32
C PHE A 88 -9.92 -4.95 4.04
N GLY A 89 -9.96 -6.09 4.73
CA GLY A 89 -11.11 -6.98 4.73
C GLY A 89 -12.08 -6.51 5.80
#